data_AF-A0A8B8Q7T3-F1
#
_entry.id   AF-A0A8B8Q7T3-F1
#
_cell.length_a   1.000
_cell.length_b   1.000
_cell.length_c   1.000
_cell.angle_alpha   90.00
_cell.angle_beta   90.00
_cell.angle_gamma   90.00
#
_symmetry.space_group_name_H-M   'P 1'
#
loop_
_entity.id
_entity.type
_entity.pdbx_description
1 polymer ?
#
loop_
_entity_poly.entity_id
_entity_poly.type
_entity_poly.pdbx_seq_one_letter_code
_entity_poly.pdbx_strand_id
1 'polypeptide(L)'
;MENHAFWDHLPLLVRANSKDSVEYILQALWRTRTTGLDTADRGIIRDKLQLQNDAELDPLLVCLRMLIRKCVYENTNKEDIHKLFPSEVLPELQRLLTLLLQKFQREWREDVLKDQAALPRLKAMTWNMSTSNTETPDPVAVINLRLQNDVKFRYDDSEVKFQLERDTLDTMLRSMHSIAEQLSETDGPLNGQIPLENPV
;
A
#
# COMPACT_ATOMS: atom_id res chain seq x y z
N MET A 1 -13.06 -18.38 13.82
CA MET A 1 -13.67 -19.02 12.65
C MET A 1 -12.55 -19.32 11.66
N GLU A 2 -12.05 -20.54 11.78
CA GLU A 2 -11.45 -21.41 10.74
C GLU A 2 -10.95 -20.72 9.45
N ASN A 3 -9.65 -20.37 9.44
CA ASN A 3 -8.91 -20.04 8.22
C ASN A 3 -8.56 -21.29 7.38
N HIS A 4 -9.17 -22.45 7.63
CA HIS A 4 -8.80 -23.71 6.98
C HIS A 4 -8.99 -23.62 5.45
N ALA A 5 -10.13 -23.08 5.01
CA ALA A 5 -10.43 -22.89 3.58
C ALA A 5 -9.48 -21.91 2.86
N PHE A 6 -8.75 -21.09 3.61
CA PHE A 6 -7.91 -20.05 3.00
C PHE A 6 -6.64 -20.62 2.36
N TRP A 7 -6.15 -21.77 2.81
CA TRP A 7 -4.87 -22.33 2.35
C TRP A 7 -5.00 -23.51 1.38
N ASP A 8 -6.24 -23.99 1.18
CA ASP A 8 -6.56 -25.17 0.37
C ASP A 8 -6.16 -25.03 -1.12
N HIS A 9 -5.92 -23.81 -1.58
CA HIS A 9 -5.50 -23.53 -2.96
C HIS A 9 -3.98 -23.45 -3.14
N LEU A 10 -3.18 -23.33 -2.07
CA LEU A 10 -1.73 -23.34 -2.17
C LEU A 10 -1.15 -24.61 -2.83
N PRO A 11 -1.70 -25.82 -2.61
CA PRO A 11 -1.24 -27.02 -3.31
C PRO A 11 -1.24 -26.93 -4.85
N LEU A 12 -2.02 -26.01 -5.45
CA LEU A 12 -1.98 -25.76 -6.90
C LEU A 12 -0.57 -25.35 -7.39
N LEU A 13 0.25 -24.76 -6.53
CA LEU A 13 1.64 -24.40 -6.86
C LEU A 13 2.52 -25.61 -7.13
N VAL A 14 2.14 -26.80 -6.65
CA VAL A 14 2.86 -28.05 -6.96
C VAL A 14 2.75 -28.41 -8.45
N ARG A 15 1.73 -27.90 -9.15
CA ARG A 15 1.59 -28.06 -10.61
C ARG A 15 2.58 -27.19 -11.39
N ALA A 16 3.27 -26.25 -10.73
CA ALA A 16 4.27 -25.43 -11.38
C ALA A 16 5.47 -26.26 -11.83
N ASN A 17 5.88 -26.09 -13.08
CA ASN A 17 6.96 -26.88 -13.69
C ASN A 17 8.35 -26.61 -13.09
N SER A 18 8.52 -25.55 -12.30
CA SER A 18 9.80 -25.16 -11.72
C SER A 18 9.66 -24.17 -10.57
N LYS A 19 10.70 -24.08 -9.74
CA LYS A 19 10.86 -23.00 -8.76
C LYS A 19 10.75 -21.62 -9.41
N ASP A 20 11.33 -21.45 -10.59
CA ASP A 20 11.32 -20.17 -11.32
C ASP A 20 9.91 -19.74 -11.73
N SER A 21 9.01 -20.71 -11.95
CA SER A 21 7.61 -20.40 -12.25
C SER A 21 6.89 -19.84 -11.02
N VAL A 22 7.12 -20.41 -9.84
CA VAL A 22 6.58 -19.88 -8.57
C VAL A 22 7.20 -18.51 -8.26
N GLU A 23 8.49 -18.36 -8.52
CA GLU A 23 9.20 -17.10 -8.37
C GLU A 23 8.60 -15.99 -9.25
N TYR A 24 8.38 -16.28 -10.53
CA TYR A 24 7.73 -15.36 -11.45
C TYR A 24 6.34 -14.94 -10.98
N ILE A 25 5.52 -15.90 -10.50
CA ILE A 25 4.18 -15.61 -9.98
C ILE A 25 4.26 -14.60 -8.82
N LEU A 26 5.15 -14.83 -7.85
CA LEU A 26 5.33 -13.94 -6.72
C LEU A 26 5.77 -12.53 -7.14
N GLN A 27 6.72 -12.44 -8.07
CA GLN A 27 7.17 -11.15 -8.61
C GLN A 27 6.09 -10.42 -9.39
N ALA A 28 5.32 -11.12 -10.23
CA ALA A 28 4.21 -10.54 -10.98
C ALA A 28 3.15 -9.97 -10.02
N LEU A 29 2.83 -10.70 -8.95
CA LEU A 29 1.91 -10.22 -7.91
C LEU A 29 2.44 -9.01 -7.15
N TRP A 30 3.75 -8.93 -6.90
CA TRP A 30 4.37 -7.77 -6.28
C TRP A 30 4.35 -6.53 -7.19
N ARG A 31 4.75 -6.71 -8.46
CA ARG A 31 4.78 -5.65 -9.48
C ARG A 31 3.40 -5.04 -9.69
N THR A 32 2.36 -5.88 -9.68
CA THR A 32 0.97 -5.50 -9.91
C THR A 32 0.17 -5.21 -8.63
N ARG A 33 0.86 -4.94 -7.50
CA ARG A 33 0.22 -4.76 -6.18
C ARG A 33 -0.78 -3.59 -6.13
N THR A 34 -0.58 -2.54 -6.93
CA THR A 34 -1.43 -1.34 -6.98
C THR A 34 -2.41 -1.34 -8.15
N THR A 35 -2.00 -1.89 -9.30
CA THR A 35 -2.78 -1.86 -10.56
C THR A 35 -3.69 -3.06 -10.74
N GLY A 36 -3.44 -4.15 -10.02
CA GLY A 36 -4.06 -5.44 -10.30
C GLY A 36 -3.35 -6.18 -11.45
N LEU A 37 -3.57 -7.49 -11.49
CA LEU A 37 -2.96 -8.39 -12.47
C LEU A 37 -3.79 -8.36 -13.76
N ASP A 38 -3.17 -8.02 -14.89
CA ASP A 38 -3.85 -7.93 -16.18
C ASP A 38 -4.15 -9.32 -16.79
N THR A 39 -4.87 -9.33 -17.91
CA THR A 39 -5.28 -10.55 -18.61
C THR A 39 -4.11 -11.34 -19.19
N ALA A 40 -3.02 -10.67 -19.57
CA ALA A 40 -1.83 -11.30 -20.14
C ALA A 40 -1.02 -12.04 -19.06
N ASP A 41 -0.70 -11.35 -17.96
CA ASP A 41 -0.03 -11.94 -16.80
C ASP A 41 -0.87 -13.09 -16.22
N ARG A 42 -2.20 -12.94 -16.14
CA ARG A 42 -3.12 -14.03 -15.74
C ARG A 42 -2.99 -15.25 -16.64
N GLY A 43 -2.95 -15.07 -17.96
CA GLY A 43 -2.74 -16.15 -18.92
C GLY A 43 -1.43 -16.89 -18.69
N ILE A 44 -0.33 -16.15 -18.53
CA ILE A 44 1.00 -16.74 -18.27
C ILE A 44 1.02 -17.56 -16.98
N ILE A 45 0.40 -17.06 -15.91
CA ILE A 45 0.31 -17.80 -14.63
C ILE A 45 -0.53 -19.07 -14.80
N ARG A 46 -1.65 -18.98 -15.53
CA ARG A 46 -2.53 -20.12 -15.82
C ARG A 46 -1.76 -21.22 -16.55
N ASP A 47 -1.00 -20.86 -17.58
CA ASP A 47 -0.19 -21.78 -18.37
C ASP A 47 0.91 -22.44 -17.53
N LYS A 48 1.59 -21.66 -16.67
CA LYS A 48 2.64 -22.16 -15.77
C LYS A 48 2.11 -23.16 -14.73
N LEU A 49 0.87 -22.98 -14.29
CA LEU A 49 0.19 -23.83 -13.31
C LEU A 49 -0.68 -24.92 -13.94
N GLN A 50 -0.73 -24.96 -15.28
CA GLN A 50 -1.54 -25.91 -16.05
C GLN A 50 -3.02 -25.90 -15.64
N LEU A 51 -3.58 -24.73 -15.36
CA LEU A 51 -4.97 -24.58 -14.93
C LEU A 51 -5.92 -24.47 -16.12
N GLN A 52 -7.11 -25.05 -15.99
CA GLN A 52 -8.13 -25.03 -17.05
C GLN A 52 -9.03 -23.79 -17.01
N ASN A 53 -9.18 -23.15 -15.85
CA ASN A 53 -10.05 -21.99 -15.66
C ASN A 53 -9.51 -21.03 -14.59
N ASP A 54 -10.14 -19.86 -14.48
CA ASP A 54 -9.78 -18.82 -13.51
C ASP A 54 -10.39 -19.04 -12.12
N ALA A 55 -11.36 -19.96 -12.00
CA ALA A 55 -12.04 -20.22 -10.73
C ALA A 55 -11.09 -20.77 -9.66
N GLU A 56 -10.08 -21.56 -10.07
CA GLU A 56 -9.01 -22.03 -9.18
C GLU A 56 -7.88 -20.99 -9.00
N LEU A 57 -7.72 -20.09 -9.97
CA LEU A 57 -6.63 -19.11 -9.97
C LEU A 57 -6.87 -18.00 -8.95
N ASP A 58 -8.08 -17.42 -8.93
CA ASP A 58 -8.35 -16.25 -8.07
C ASP A 58 -8.13 -16.53 -6.58
N PRO A 59 -8.64 -17.64 -6.00
CA PRO A 59 -8.35 -17.98 -4.61
C PRO A 59 -6.85 -18.14 -4.34
N LEU A 60 -6.10 -18.82 -5.22
CA LEU A 60 -4.64 -18.97 -5.09
C LEU A 60 -3.93 -17.60 -5.08
N LEU A 61 -4.31 -16.69 -5.98
CA LEU A 61 -3.71 -15.37 -6.03
C LEU A 61 -3.99 -14.58 -4.74
N VAL A 62 -5.16 -14.77 -4.13
CA VAL A 62 -5.48 -14.16 -2.82
C VAL A 62 -4.57 -14.72 -1.74
N CYS A 63 -4.36 -16.05 -1.68
CA CYS A 63 -3.44 -16.68 -0.72
C CYS A 63 -2.03 -16.09 -0.81
N LEU A 64 -1.50 -16.02 -2.04
CA LEU A 64 -0.17 -15.52 -2.31
C LEU A 64 -0.04 -14.03 -1.97
N ARG A 65 -1.02 -13.20 -2.36
CA ARG A 65 -1.02 -11.78 -2.01
C ARG A 65 -1.06 -11.56 -0.50
N MET A 66 -1.79 -12.39 0.25
CA MET A 66 -1.75 -12.30 1.71
C MET A 66 -0.39 -12.66 2.29
N LEU A 67 0.27 -13.71 1.79
CA LEU A 67 1.62 -14.09 2.23
C LEU A 67 2.63 -12.98 1.97
N ILE A 68 2.62 -12.42 0.76
CA ILE A 68 3.44 -11.27 0.38
C ILE A 68 3.19 -10.11 1.35
N ARG A 69 1.92 -9.80 1.63
CA ARG A 69 1.56 -8.70 2.53
C ARG A 69 2.09 -8.92 3.94
N LYS A 70 1.86 -10.09 4.53
CA LYS A 70 2.36 -10.40 5.87
C LYS A 70 3.88 -10.32 5.93
N CYS A 71 4.57 -10.89 4.94
CA CYS A 71 6.03 -10.87 4.84
C CYS A 71 6.62 -9.45 4.79
N VAL A 72 6.01 -8.56 4.01
CA VAL A 72 6.56 -7.22 3.74
C VAL A 72 6.10 -6.19 4.76
N TYR A 73 4.80 -6.09 5.05
CA TYR A 73 4.21 -4.98 5.81
C TYR A 73 4.09 -5.23 7.33
N GLU A 74 4.08 -6.48 7.79
CA GLU A 74 3.86 -6.80 9.22
C GLU A 74 5.16 -6.89 10.03
N ASN A 75 6.28 -6.33 9.54
CA ASN A 75 7.60 -6.39 10.19
C ASN A 75 8.05 -7.82 10.57
N THR A 76 7.53 -8.85 9.91
CA THR A 76 7.93 -10.24 10.17
C THR A 76 9.44 -10.40 9.97
N ASN A 77 10.16 -10.95 10.96
CA ASN A 77 11.58 -11.25 10.82
C ASN A 77 11.77 -12.36 9.78
N LYS A 78 12.93 -12.38 9.12
CA LYS A 78 13.26 -13.42 8.13
C LYS A 78 13.10 -14.83 8.71
N GLU A 79 13.56 -15.00 9.94
CA GLU A 79 13.49 -16.28 10.67
C GLU A 79 12.06 -16.69 11.01
N ASP A 80 11.11 -15.76 11.09
CA ASP A 80 9.73 -16.02 11.49
C ASP A 80 8.77 -16.26 10.32
N ILE A 81 9.23 -16.11 9.07
CA ILE A 81 8.36 -16.28 7.88
C ILE A 81 7.73 -17.68 7.82
N HIS A 82 8.43 -18.71 8.30
CA HIS A 82 7.88 -20.06 8.36
C HIS A 82 6.62 -20.16 9.24
N LYS A 83 6.44 -19.25 10.22
CA LYS A 83 5.29 -19.19 11.12
C LYS A 83 4.04 -18.62 10.44
N LEU A 84 4.16 -18.08 9.23
CA LEU A 84 3.03 -17.54 8.47
C LEU A 84 2.11 -18.63 7.91
N PHE A 85 2.60 -19.87 7.84
CA PHE A 85 1.91 -21.00 7.25
C PHE A 85 1.34 -21.91 8.35
N PRO A 86 0.09 -22.37 8.22
CA PRO A 86 -0.47 -23.36 9.13
C PRO A 86 0.06 -24.77 8.79
N SER A 87 -0.15 -25.72 9.71
CA SER A 87 0.31 -27.12 9.61
C SER A 87 -0.23 -27.90 8.41
N GLU A 88 -1.34 -27.44 7.84
CA GLU A 88 -2.08 -28.04 6.73
C GLU A 88 -1.36 -27.82 5.39
N VAL A 89 -0.48 -26.82 5.31
CA VAL A 89 0.32 -26.57 4.12
C VAL A 89 1.46 -27.59 4.04
N LEU A 90 1.62 -28.21 2.87
CA LEU A 90 2.68 -29.19 2.63
C LEU A 90 4.07 -28.62 2.99
N PRO A 91 4.90 -29.36 3.77
CA PRO A 91 6.19 -28.85 4.25
C PRO A 91 7.14 -28.39 3.14
N GLU A 92 7.15 -29.08 1.98
CA GLU A 92 8.00 -28.71 0.85
C GLU A 92 7.57 -27.37 0.23
N LEU A 93 6.25 -27.12 0.17
CA LEU A 93 5.72 -25.87 -0.33
C LEU A 93 6.00 -24.72 0.66
N GLN A 94 5.83 -24.97 1.96
CA GLN A 94 6.20 -24.03 3.01
C GLN A 94 7.68 -23.64 2.91
N ARG A 95 8.57 -24.62 2.71
CA ARG A 95 10.02 -24.39 2.54
C ARG A 95 10.31 -23.54 1.30
N LEU A 96 9.71 -23.88 0.16
CA LEU A 96 9.86 -23.14 -1.09
C LEU A 96 9.40 -21.69 -0.96
N LEU A 97 8.17 -21.48 -0.46
CA LEU A 97 7.59 -20.15 -0.30
C LEU A 97 8.37 -19.33 0.75
N THR A 98 8.77 -19.94 1.86
CA THR A 98 9.61 -19.27 2.87
C THR A 98 10.92 -18.78 2.25
N LEU A 99 11.59 -19.63 1.47
CA LEU A 99 12.85 -19.26 0.79
C LEU A 99 12.66 -18.10 -0.18
N LEU A 100 11.62 -18.15 -1.02
CA LEU A 100 11.34 -17.10 -2.00
C LEU A 100 10.92 -15.79 -1.33
N LEU A 101 10.06 -15.85 -0.32
CA LEU A 101 9.65 -14.67 0.44
C LEU A 101 10.84 -14.01 1.15
N GLN A 102 11.72 -14.81 1.78
CA GLN A 102 12.96 -14.32 2.39
C GLN A 102 13.90 -13.65 1.36
N LYS A 103 13.98 -14.21 0.14
CA LYS A 103 14.77 -13.66 -0.97
C LYS A 103 14.32 -12.25 -1.33
N PHE A 104 13.00 -12.04 -1.47
CA PHE A 104 12.45 -10.77 -1.95
C PHE A 104 12.15 -9.75 -0.86
N GLN A 105 12.04 -10.17 0.41
CA GLN A 105 11.56 -9.31 1.49
C GLN A 105 12.28 -7.96 1.58
N ARG A 106 13.61 -7.93 1.44
CA ARG A 106 14.39 -6.68 1.56
C ARG A 106 14.05 -5.71 0.42
N GLU A 107 14.11 -6.18 -0.81
CA GLU A 107 13.81 -5.38 -2.01
C GLU A 107 12.38 -4.83 -1.96
N TRP A 108 11.41 -5.67 -1.62
CA TRP A 108 10.01 -5.27 -1.52
C TRP A 108 9.74 -4.28 -0.38
N ARG A 109 10.49 -4.38 0.73
CA ARG A 109 10.42 -3.36 1.79
C ARG A 109 11.00 -2.03 1.32
N GLU A 110 12.09 -2.04 0.57
CA GLU A 110 12.66 -0.82 -0.02
C GLU A 110 11.69 -0.19 -1.04
N ASP A 111 11.04 -1.00 -1.88
CA ASP A 111 9.98 -0.54 -2.78
C ASP A 111 8.84 0.13 -2.01
N VAL A 112 8.40 -0.48 -0.90
CA VAL A 112 7.38 0.08 -0.01
C VAL A 112 7.83 1.38 0.66
N LEU A 113 9.11 1.52 1.00
CA LEU A 113 9.64 2.77 1.53
C LEU A 113 9.69 3.86 0.46
N LYS A 114 10.00 3.51 -0.79
CA LYS A 114 9.95 4.43 -1.94
C LYS A 114 8.50 4.84 -2.23
N ASP A 115 7.55 3.90 -2.19
CA ASP A 115 6.13 4.21 -2.31
C ASP A 115 5.65 5.11 -1.17
N GLN A 116 6.15 4.92 0.06
CA GLN A 116 5.86 5.77 1.23
C GLN A 116 6.46 7.17 1.15
N ALA A 117 7.33 7.46 0.19
CA ALA A 117 7.66 8.85 -0.12
C ALA A 117 6.42 9.61 -0.65
N ALA A 118 5.33 8.92 -0.99
CA ALA A 118 4.02 9.54 -1.13
C ALA A 118 3.53 10.06 0.24
N LEU A 119 3.29 11.37 0.31
CA LEU A 119 2.79 12.04 1.51
C LEU A 119 1.47 11.40 2.00
N PRO A 120 1.27 11.24 3.32
CA PRO A 120 0.00 10.77 3.85
C PRO A 120 -1.14 11.69 3.42
N ARG A 121 -2.29 11.09 3.11
CA ARG A 121 -3.46 11.84 2.64
C ARG A 121 -4.38 12.16 3.82
N LEU A 122 -4.88 13.38 3.86
CA LEU A 122 -5.93 13.74 4.82
C LEU A 122 -7.23 13.05 4.41
N LYS A 123 -7.78 12.20 5.29
CA LYS A 123 -9.02 11.45 5.07
C LYS A 123 -10.22 12.12 5.71
N ALA A 124 -10.04 12.63 6.93
CA ALA A 124 -11.08 13.37 7.64
C ALA A 124 -10.45 14.39 8.59
N MET A 125 -11.19 15.47 8.84
CA MET A 125 -10.85 16.49 9.82
C MET A 125 -12.08 16.73 10.70
N THR A 126 -11.89 16.77 12.01
CA THR A 126 -12.93 17.17 12.97
C THR A 126 -12.38 18.28 13.85
N TRP A 127 -13.28 19.14 14.33
CA TRP A 127 -12.91 20.26 15.19
C TRP A 127 -13.92 20.41 16.32
N ASN A 128 -13.44 20.84 17.48
CA ASN A 128 -14.29 21.24 18.61
C ASN A 128 -13.66 22.45 19.33
N MET A 129 -14.49 23.20 20.05
CA MET A 129 -14.03 24.28 20.91
C MET A 129 -13.82 23.75 22.32
N SER A 130 -12.68 24.07 22.92
CA SER A 130 -12.38 23.80 24.32
C SER A 130 -11.92 25.08 25.00
N THR A 131 -11.84 25.07 26.33
CA THR A 131 -11.11 26.08 27.09
C THR A 131 -9.68 25.60 27.34
N SER A 132 -8.72 26.51 27.35
CA SER A 132 -7.36 26.24 27.81
C SER A 132 -7.34 25.88 29.30
N ASN A 133 -6.36 25.09 29.74
CA ASN A 133 -6.16 24.74 31.16
C ASN A 133 -5.38 25.83 31.93
N THR A 134 -5.52 27.09 31.53
CA THR A 134 -4.81 28.24 32.12
C THR A 134 -5.64 28.92 33.20
N GLU A 135 -4.98 29.73 34.03
CA GLU A 135 -5.60 30.49 35.14
C GLU A 135 -6.77 31.38 34.67
N THR A 136 -6.68 31.90 33.45
CA THR A 136 -7.80 32.47 32.69
C THR A 136 -8.12 31.54 31.51
N PRO A 137 -9.28 30.86 31.51
CA PRO A 137 -9.63 29.91 30.45
C PRO A 137 -10.02 30.64 29.16
N ASP A 138 -9.12 30.63 28.18
CA ASP A 138 -9.34 31.19 26.86
C ASP A 138 -9.88 30.11 25.89
N PRO A 139 -10.73 30.49 24.92
CA PRO A 139 -11.29 29.55 23.98
C PRO A 139 -10.23 29.10 22.96
N VAL A 140 -10.00 27.79 22.87
CA VAL A 140 -9.04 27.15 21.95
C VAL A 140 -9.76 26.20 20.99
N ALA A 141 -9.27 26.14 19.75
CA ALA A 141 -9.76 25.20 18.75
C ALA A 141 -8.97 23.88 18.87
N VAL A 142 -9.66 22.79 19.09
CA VAL A 142 -9.08 21.45 19.10
C VAL A 142 -9.32 20.80 17.74
N ILE A 143 -8.25 20.59 16.98
CA ILE A 143 -8.29 20.00 15.66
C ILE A 143 -7.83 18.55 15.75
N ASN A 144 -8.54 17.68 15.05
CA ASN A 144 -8.19 16.28 14.90
C ASN A 144 -8.18 15.92 13.41
N LEU A 145 -7.03 15.43 12.94
CA LEU A 145 -6.80 14.97 11.58
C LEU A 145 -6.68 13.45 11.56
N ARG A 146 -7.44 12.82 10.66
CA ARG A 146 -7.27 11.41 10.31
C ARG A 146 -6.50 11.31 9.02
N LEU A 147 -5.33 10.68 9.09
CA LEU A 147 -4.41 10.51 7.98
C LEU A 147 -4.47 9.06 7.47
N GLN A 148 -4.58 8.92 6.16
CA GLN A 148 -4.50 7.65 5.46
C GLN A 148 -3.14 7.51 4.81
N ASN A 149 -2.47 6.38 5.07
CA ASN A 149 -1.29 5.99 4.34
C ASN A 149 -1.65 4.82 3.44
N ASP A 150 -1.76 5.07 2.13
CA ASP A 150 -2.16 4.08 1.13
C ASP A 150 -1.17 2.90 1.04
N VAL A 151 0.01 3.02 1.66
CA VAL A 151 1.04 2.00 1.67
C VAL A 151 0.90 1.02 2.84
N LYS A 152 0.18 1.36 3.92
CA LYS A 152 -0.07 0.42 5.02
C LYS A 152 -1.43 -0.26 4.78
N PHE A 153 -1.40 -1.57 4.52
CA PHE A 153 -2.61 -2.41 4.46
C PHE A 153 -3.32 -2.58 5.81
N ARG A 154 -2.71 -2.13 6.91
CA ARG A 154 -3.48 -1.87 8.11
C ARG A 154 -4.25 -0.58 7.87
N TYR A 155 -5.57 -0.69 7.89
CA TYR A 155 -6.54 0.42 8.02
C TYR A 155 -6.37 1.15 9.37
N ASP A 156 -5.13 1.40 9.78
CA ASP A 156 -4.81 2.16 10.97
C ASP A 156 -4.68 3.60 10.50
N ASP A 157 -5.84 4.26 10.38
CA ASP A 157 -5.91 5.70 10.20
C ASP A 157 -5.07 6.31 11.34
N SER A 158 -4.01 7.04 11.01
CA SER A 158 -3.21 7.71 12.03
C SER A 158 -3.94 8.97 12.46
N GLU A 159 -4.12 9.14 13.77
CA GLU A 159 -4.83 10.29 14.33
C GLU A 159 -3.84 11.30 14.90
N VAL A 160 -3.93 12.55 14.43
CA VAL A 160 -3.11 13.67 14.92
C VAL A 160 -4.04 14.69 15.53
N LYS A 161 -3.89 14.93 16.83
CA LYS A 161 -4.70 15.88 17.60
C LYS A 161 -3.83 16.99 18.16
N PHE A 162 -4.24 18.24 17.93
CA PHE A 162 -3.53 19.43 18.43
C PHE A 162 -4.53 20.55 18.75
N GLN A 163 -4.05 21.54 19.49
CA GLN A 163 -4.84 22.70 19.89
C GLN A 163 -4.25 23.95 19.25
N LEU A 164 -5.11 24.87 18.83
CA LEU A 164 -4.74 26.16 18.28
C LEU A 164 -5.44 27.28 19.04
N GLU A 165 -4.68 28.32 19.36
CA GLU A 165 -5.22 29.60 19.78
C GLU A 165 -5.82 30.35 18.59
N ARG A 166 -6.63 31.37 18.88
CA ARG A 166 -7.34 32.17 17.86
C ARG A 166 -6.36 32.72 16.80
N ASP A 167 -5.26 33.31 17.23
CA ASP A 167 -4.33 33.99 16.33
C ASP A 167 -3.53 33.00 15.48
N THR A 168 -3.20 31.83 16.04
CA THR A 168 -2.57 30.72 15.29
C THR A 168 -3.53 30.13 14.25
N LEU A 169 -4.81 29.97 14.60
CA LEU A 169 -5.82 29.47 13.67
C LEU A 169 -6.05 30.47 12.52
N ASP A 170 -6.15 31.77 12.80
CA ASP A 170 -6.27 32.80 11.75
C ASP A 170 -5.08 32.77 10.78
N THR A 171 -3.86 32.65 11.32
CA THR A 171 -2.64 32.52 10.52
C THR A 171 -2.65 31.27 9.63
N MET A 172 -3.11 30.13 10.18
CA MET A 172 -3.24 28.88 9.42
C MET A 172 -4.28 28.99 8.29
N LEU A 173 -5.42 29.64 8.53
CA LEU A 173 -6.45 29.81 7.50
C LEU A 173 -5.97 30.72 6.37
N ARG A 174 -5.23 31.78 6.68
CA ARG A 174 -4.62 32.66 5.66
C ARG A 174 -3.61 31.91 4.79
N SER A 175 -2.75 31.09 5.40
CA SER A 175 -1.78 30.31 4.63
C SER A 175 -2.46 29.25 3.76
N MET A 176 -3.48 28.57 4.27
CA MET A 176 -4.27 27.61 3.48
C MET A 176 -4.98 28.28 2.30
N HIS A 177 -5.55 29.48 2.49
CA HIS A 177 -6.15 30.26 1.40
C HIS A 177 -5.12 30.58 0.31
N SER A 178 -3.94 31.07 0.69
CA SER A 178 -2.87 31.38 -0.26
C SER A 178 -2.38 30.14 -1.02
N ILE A 179 -2.27 28.98 -0.36
CA ILE A 179 -1.94 27.71 -1.03
C ILE A 179 -3.05 27.34 -2.04
N ALA A 180 -4.32 27.50 -1.66
CA ALA A 180 -5.44 27.23 -2.57
C ALA A 180 -5.40 28.12 -3.83
N GLU A 181 -5.07 29.40 -3.67
CA GLU A 181 -4.88 30.32 -4.79
C GLU A 181 -3.73 29.88 -5.70
N GLN A 182 -2.55 29.57 -5.15
CA GLN A 182 -1.39 29.11 -5.92
C GLN A 182 -1.68 27.82 -6.71
N LEU A 183 -2.41 26.88 -6.12
CA LEU A 183 -2.80 25.65 -6.79
C LEU A 183 -3.83 25.89 -7.90
N SER A 184 -4.71 26.88 -7.76
CA SER A 184 -5.71 27.24 -8.77
C SER A 184 -5.13 27.99 -9.97
N GLU A 185 -4.08 28.79 -9.77
CA GLU A 185 -3.41 29.54 -10.83
C GLU A 185 -2.53 28.66 -11.73
N THR A 186 -2.16 27.47 -11.25
CA THR A 186 -1.28 26.53 -11.97
C THR A 186 -2.01 25.78 -13.11
N ASP A 187 -3.34 25.90 -13.24
CA ASP A 187 -4.14 25.33 -14.35
C ASP A 187 -4.23 26.25 -15.60
N GLY A 188 -3.38 27.27 -15.71
CA GLY A 188 -3.23 28.08 -16.93
C GLY A 188 -2.58 27.29 -18.09
N PRO A 189 -2.98 27.51 -19.36
CA PRO A 189 -2.52 26.68 -20.47
C PRO A 189 -1.01 26.82 -20.68
N LEU A 190 -0.29 25.70 -20.55
CA LEU A 190 1.01 25.50 -21.18
C LEU A 190 0.81 25.56 -22.70
N ASN A 191 0.74 26.77 -23.25
CA ASN A 191 0.81 26.97 -24.69
C ASN A 191 2.17 27.57 -25.02
N GLY A 192 2.98 26.75 -25.70
CA GLY A 192 4.35 27.04 -26.06
C GLY A 192 4.47 28.33 -26.88
N GLN A 193 5.32 29.24 -26.40
CA GLN A 193 5.99 30.20 -27.26
C GLN A 193 7.22 29.51 -27.84
N ILE A 194 7.10 29.06 -29.09
CA ILE A 194 8.24 28.80 -29.97
C ILE A 194 8.72 30.18 -30.44
N PRO A 195 9.98 30.60 -30.19
CA PRO A 195 10.52 31.78 -30.83
C PRO A 195 10.67 31.51 -32.34
N LEU A 196 10.02 32.33 -33.17
CA LEU A 196 10.28 32.33 -34.61
C LEU A 196 11.74 32.72 -34.85
N GLU A 197 12.54 31.81 -35.40
CA GLU A 197 13.76 32.16 -36.13
C GLU A 197 13.39 33.02 -37.34
N ASN A 198 14.01 34.19 -37.43
CA ASN A 198 14.02 35.00 -38.66
C ASN A 198 15.11 34.47 -39.59
N PRO A 199 14.84 34.29 -40.90
CA PRO A 199 15.89 33.97 -41.85
C PRO A 199 16.64 35.23 -42.29
N VAL A 200 17.96 35.09 -42.48
CA VAL A 200 18.77 35.93 -43.37
C VAL A 200 19.17 35.07 -44.56
#